data_AF-A0A699ZP63-F1
#
_entry.id   AF-A0A699ZP63-F1
#
_cell.length_a   1.000
_cell.length_b   1.000
_cell.length_c   1.000
_cell.angle_alpha   90.00
_cell.angle_beta   90.00
_cell.angle_gamma   90.00
#
_symmetry.space_group_name_H-M   'P 1'
#
loop_
_entity.id
_entity.type
_entity.pdbx_description
1 polymer ?
#
loop_
_entity_poly.entity_id
_entity_poly.type
_entity_poly.pdbx_seq_one_letter_code
_entity_poly.pdbx_strand_id
1 'polypeptide(L)'
;MVNPLDNTKSQRSAQAPHAAPTGMFQYFLKVVPTSYTPLKNRTAISSNQFSVTENFKEASGAAHSLPGVFFFYDLSPIKVQIKEVKSSFTSFLTSVCAIIGGVFTVAGIVDGLFYQGERLIKQKMQIGKLS
;
A
#
# COMPACT_ATOMS: atom_id res chain seq x y z
N MET A 1 -7.20 -15.40 -2.26
CA MET A 1 -6.89 -14.57 -3.44
C MET A 1 -7.60 -15.18 -4.63
N VAL A 2 -8.12 -14.35 -5.55
CA VAL A 2 -8.91 -14.79 -6.71
C VAL A 2 -8.00 -14.80 -7.94
N ASN A 3 -8.05 -15.86 -8.74
CA ASN A 3 -7.27 -15.96 -9.97
C ASN A 3 -8.00 -15.20 -11.11
N PRO A 4 -7.31 -14.32 -11.87
CA PRO A 4 -7.94 -13.52 -12.93
C PRO A 4 -8.53 -14.33 -14.08
N LEU A 5 -8.07 -15.57 -14.29
CA LEU A 5 -8.59 -16.47 -15.32
C LEU A 5 -9.72 -17.38 -14.83
N ASP A 6 -10.15 -17.24 -13.56
CA ASP A 6 -11.27 -18.02 -13.07
C ASP A 6 -12.56 -17.54 -13.74
N ASN A 7 -13.28 -18.47 -14.39
CA ASN A 7 -14.53 -18.23 -15.11
C ASN A 7 -14.42 -17.35 -16.38
N THR A 8 -13.22 -17.10 -16.90
CA THR A 8 -13.05 -16.36 -18.16
C THR A 8 -13.30 -17.26 -19.37
N LYS A 9 -14.04 -16.75 -20.36
CA LYS A 9 -14.25 -17.40 -21.67
C LYS A 9 -13.76 -16.48 -22.77
N SER A 10 -12.88 -16.98 -23.63
CA SER A 10 -12.39 -16.24 -24.80
C SER A 10 -12.98 -16.86 -26.07
N GLN A 11 -13.95 -16.18 -26.68
CA GLN A 11 -14.54 -16.56 -27.97
C GLN A 11 -14.40 -15.40 -28.94
N ARG A 12 -13.62 -15.58 -30.02
CA ARG A 12 -13.54 -14.64 -31.13
C ARG A 12 -14.44 -15.16 -32.24
N SER A 13 -15.52 -14.44 -32.52
CA SER A 13 -16.40 -14.73 -33.64
C SER A 13 -15.77 -14.21 -34.93
N ALA A 14 -15.74 -15.04 -35.97
CA ALA A 14 -15.28 -14.68 -37.31
C ALA A 14 -16.29 -13.70 -37.94
N GLN A 15 -16.23 -12.41 -37.57
CA GLN A 15 -17.17 -11.37 -38.00
C GLN A 15 -16.55 -10.30 -38.90
N ALA A 16 -15.27 -10.42 -39.26
CA ALA A 16 -14.64 -9.59 -40.27
C ALA A 16 -14.40 -10.41 -41.54
N PRO A 17 -14.68 -9.87 -42.75
CA PRO A 17 -14.62 -10.63 -44.00
C PRO A 17 -13.23 -11.17 -44.37
N HIS A 18 -12.17 -10.83 -43.61
CA HIS A 18 -10.78 -11.25 -43.84
C HIS A 18 -10.08 -11.80 -42.58
N ALA A 19 -10.80 -12.04 -41.47
CA ALA A 19 -10.20 -12.57 -40.26
C ALA A 19 -10.07 -14.10 -40.32
N ALA A 20 -8.87 -14.63 -40.05
CA ALA A 20 -8.66 -16.07 -39.97
C ALA A 20 -9.50 -16.65 -38.81
N PRO A 21 -10.27 -17.74 -39.02
CA PRO A 21 -11.08 -18.37 -37.98
C PRO A 21 -10.23 -19.10 -36.94
N THR A 22 -8.92 -19.22 -37.18
CA THR A 22 -7.97 -19.95 -36.35
C THR A 22 -6.80 -19.06 -35.99
N GLY A 23 -6.30 -19.23 -34.77
CA GLY A 23 -5.21 -18.43 -34.22
C GLY A 23 -4.73 -18.98 -32.89
N MET A 24 -3.73 -18.32 -32.33
CA MET A 24 -3.10 -18.66 -31.06
C MET A 24 -3.63 -17.75 -29.96
N PHE A 25 -4.17 -18.34 -28.90
CA PHE A 25 -4.46 -17.64 -27.66
C PHE A 25 -3.27 -17.80 -26.72
N GLN A 26 -2.62 -16.70 -26.38
CA GLN A 26 -1.45 -16.70 -25.49
C GLN A 26 -1.82 -15.99 -24.20
N TYR A 27 -1.63 -16.66 -23.08
CA TYR A 27 -1.86 -16.14 -21.75
C TYR A 27 -0.52 -16.07 -21.01
N PHE A 28 -0.07 -14.87 -20.68
CA PHE A 28 1.14 -14.65 -19.88
C PHE A 28 0.74 -14.46 -18.42
N LEU A 29 0.97 -15.50 -17.61
CA LEU A 29 0.66 -15.55 -16.19
C LEU A 29 1.88 -15.14 -15.38
N LYS A 30 1.77 -14.04 -14.65
CA LYS A 30 2.77 -13.61 -13.68
C LYS A 30 2.34 -14.03 -12.28
N VAL A 31 3.18 -14.82 -11.61
CA VAL A 31 2.92 -15.33 -10.25
C VAL A 31 3.80 -14.58 -9.26
N VAL A 32 3.19 -13.98 -8.23
CA VAL A 32 3.88 -13.25 -7.17
C VAL A 32 3.64 -13.95 -5.82
N PRO A 33 4.68 -14.55 -5.21
CA PRO A 33 4.55 -15.14 -3.89
C PRO A 33 4.18 -14.07 -2.85
N THR A 34 3.16 -14.35 -2.05
CA THR A 34 2.67 -13.44 -1.01
C THR A 34 2.53 -14.17 0.31
N SER A 35 3.19 -13.68 1.36
CA SER A 35 3.02 -14.22 2.70
C SER A 35 2.29 -13.24 3.59
N TYR A 36 1.25 -13.71 4.26
CA TYR A 36 0.48 -12.95 5.24
C TYR A 36 0.76 -13.50 6.65
N THR A 37 1.21 -12.64 7.55
CA THR A 37 1.49 -12.99 8.95
C THR A 37 0.48 -12.30 9.86
N PRO A 38 -0.49 -13.05 10.42
CA PRO A 38 -1.52 -12.47 11.27
C PRO A 38 -1.00 -12.12 12.67
N LEU A 39 -1.75 -11.24 13.33
CA LEU A 39 -1.43 -10.67 14.63
C LEU A 39 -1.47 -11.64 15.81
N LYS A 40 -2.42 -12.59 15.77
CA LYS A 40 -2.69 -13.54 16.86
C LYS A 40 -1.94 -14.86 16.70
N ASN A 41 -1.81 -15.34 15.47
CA ASN A 41 -1.18 -16.62 15.16
C ASN A 41 0.07 -16.32 14.34
N ARG A 42 1.27 -16.53 14.92
CA ARG A 42 2.54 -16.19 14.27
C ARG A 42 2.90 -17.11 13.09
N THR A 43 1.97 -17.94 12.64
CA THR A 43 2.11 -18.78 11.46
C THR A 43 1.89 -17.94 10.21
N ALA A 44 2.94 -17.84 9.40
CA ALA A 44 2.86 -17.19 8.10
C ALA A 44 2.00 -18.04 7.16
N ILE A 45 0.93 -17.44 6.62
CA ILE A 45 0.09 -18.02 5.59
C ILE A 45 0.73 -17.71 4.24
N SER A 46 1.13 -18.74 3.50
CA SER A 46 1.69 -18.60 2.16
C SER A 46 0.56 -18.62 1.12
N SER A 47 0.55 -17.62 0.24
CA SER A 47 -0.39 -17.49 -0.87
C SER A 47 0.33 -16.96 -2.11
N ASN A 48 -0.37 -16.90 -3.25
CA ASN A 48 0.16 -16.39 -4.50
C ASN A 48 -0.83 -15.39 -5.10
N GLN A 49 -0.30 -14.28 -5.62
CA GLN A 49 -1.04 -13.34 -6.46
C GLN A 49 -0.76 -13.67 -7.92
N PHE A 50 -1.78 -13.50 -8.76
CA PHE A 50 -1.72 -13.82 -10.18
C PHE A 50 -2.12 -12.58 -10.98
N SER A 51 -1.40 -12.32 -12.06
CA SER A 51 -1.74 -11.32 -13.07
C SER A 51 -1.62 -11.96 -14.43
N VAL A 52 -2.55 -11.66 -15.33
CA VAL A 52 -2.61 -12.29 -16.65
C VAL A 52 -2.65 -11.23 -17.74
N THR A 53 -1.81 -11.42 -18.76
CA THR A 53 -1.87 -10.66 -20.00
C THR A 53 -2.29 -11.59 -21.14
N GLU A 54 -3.36 -11.25 -21.84
CA GLU A 54 -3.88 -12.02 -22.96
C GLU A 54 -3.36 -11.44 -24.28
N ASN A 55 -2.90 -12.30 -25.18
CA ASN A 55 -2.48 -11.91 -26.52
C ASN A 55 -3.02 -12.93 -27.53
N PHE A 56 -3.62 -12.44 -28.61
CA PHE A 56 -4.11 -13.29 -29.69
C PHE A 56 -3.29 -13.04 -30.95
N LYS A 57 -2.86 -14.12 -31.61
CA LYS A 57 -2.15 -14.06 -32.89
C LYS A 57 -2.92 -14.84 -33.93
N GLU A 58 -3.34 -14.19 -35.00
CA GLU A 58 -4.02 -14.86 -36.12
C GLU A 58 -3.06 -15.83 -36.83
N ALA A 59 -3.58 -17.00 -37.22
CA ALA A 59 -2.83 -17.96 -38.03
C ALA A 59 -2.81 -17.50 -39.49
N SER A 60 -2.06 -16.43 -39.78
CA SER A 60 -1.89 -15.89 -41.13
C SER A 60 -0.71 -16.57 -41.83
N GLY A 61 -0.98 -17.59 -42.65
CA GLY A 61 -0.15 -18.08 -43.77
C GLY A 61 1.30 -18.53 -43.54
N ALA A 62 1.94 -18.18 -42.44
CA ALA A 62 3.28 -18.60 -42.09
C ALA A 62 3.19 -20.03 -41.55
N ALA A 63 3.99 -20.93 -42.12
CA ALA A 63 4.09 -22.36 -41.81
C ALA A 63 4.42 -22.71 -40.33
N HIS A 64 4.41 -21.72 -39.43
CA HIS A 64 4.81 -21.82 -38.03
C HIS A 64 3.76 -21.35 -37.02
N SER A 65 2.56 -20.95 -37.43
CA SER A 65 1.49 -20.55 -36.48
C SER A 65 0.53 -21.71 -36.20
N LEU A 66 0.90 -22.62 -35.30
CA LEU A 66 0.02 -23.71 -34.87
C LEU A 66 -1.13 -23.13 -34.02
N PRO A 67 -2.39 -23.27 -34.42
CA PRO A 67 -3.52 -22.79 -33.62
C PRO A 67 -3.59 -23.56 -32.30
N GLY A 68 -3.87 -22.85 -31.21
CA GLY A 68 -3.86 -23.44 -29.88
C GLY A 68 -3.95 -22.43 -28.77
N VAL A 69 -4.00 -22.94 -27.54
CA VAL A 69 -4.00 -22.15 -26.31
C VAL A 69 -2.69 -22.39 -25.59
N PHE A 70 -1.95 -21.31 -25.32
CA PHE A 70 -0.63 -21.34 -24.69
C PHE A 70 -0.65 -20.56 -23.39
N PHE A 71 -0.16 -21.18 -22.31
CA PHE A 71 -0.02 -20.56 -21.00
C PHE A 71 1.47 -20.44 -20.66
N PHE A 72 1.96 -19.21 -20.50
CA PHE A 72 3.34 -18.91 -20.11
C PHE A 72 3.34 -18.48 -18.64
N TYR A 73 4.03 -19.23 -17.78
CA TYR A 73 4.15 -18.91 -16.36
C TYR A 73 5.49 -18.24 -16.07
N ASP A 74 5.46 -17.01 -15.57
CA ASP A 74 6.62 -16.26 -15.12
C ASP A 74 6.55 -16.04 -13.60
N LEU A 75 7.56 -16.50 -12.88
CA LEU A 75 7.66 -16.35 -11.43
C LEU A 75 8.36 -15.02 -11.13
N SER A 76 7.64 -14.12 -10.47
CA SER A 76 8.20 -12.84 -10.06
C SER A 76 9.35 -13.06 -9.05
N PRO A 77 10.51 -12.42 -9.24
CA PRO A 77 11.62 -12.48 -8.28
C PRO A 77 11.33 -11.69 -6.99
N ILE A 78 10.19 -11.02 -6.91
CA ILE A 78 9.75 -10.22 -5.75
C ILE A 78 8.71 -11.01 -4.95
N LYS A 79 8.87 -11.02 -3.62
CA LYS A 79 7.91 -11.58 -2.66
C LYS A 79 7.26 -10.48 -1.82
N VAL A 80 5.93 -10.48 -1.75
CA VAL A 80 5.17 -9.54 -0.92
C VAL A 80 4.99 -10.11 0.47
N GLN A 81 5.36 -9.36 1.51
CA GLN A 81 5.17 -9.75 2.91
C GLN A 81 4.23 -8.77 3.59
N ILE A 82 3.06 -9.24 4.01
CA ILE A 82 2.09 -8.46 4.76
C ILE A 82 2.16 -8.94 6.21
N LYS A 83 2.64 -8.07 7.09
CA LYS A 83 2.72 -8.32 8.52
C LYS A 83 1.79 -7.37 9.25
N GLU A 84 0.85 -7.92 9.99
CA GLU A 84 0.08 -7.12 10.92
C GLU A 84 0.97 -6.84 12.16
N VAL A 85 0.97 -5.59 12.62
CA VAL A 85 1.69 -5.17 13.84
C VAL A 85 0.70 -4.48 14.77
N LYS A 86 0.70 -4.83 16.06
CA LYS A 86 -0.02 -4.07 17.10
C LYS A 86 0.90 -2.99 17.63
N SER A 87 0.38 -1.77 17.73
CA SER A 87 0.96 -0.78 18.63
C SER A 87 0.90 -1.32 20.06
N SER A 88 2.03 -1.27 20.75
CA SER A 88 2.12 -1.73 22.14
C SER A 88 1.48 -0.74 23.10
N PHE A 89 1.10 -1.20 24.29
CA PHE A 89 0.62 -0.34 25.39
C PHE A 89 1.65 0.75 25.75
N THR A 90 2.94 0.49 25.55
CA THR A 90 4.02 1.46 25.71
C THR A 90 3.86 2.67 24.80
N SER A 91 3.41 2.48 23.56
CA SER A 91 3.14 3.61 22.64
C SER A 91 2.02 4.49 23.17
N PHE A 92 0.99 3.90 23.77
CA PHE A 92 -0.09 4.65 24.40
C PHE A 92 0.41 5.43 25.63
N LEU A 93 1.15 4.77 26.52
CA LEU A 93 1.71 5.42 27.72
C LEU A 93 2.66 6.57 27.36
N THR A 94 3.46 6.39 26.32
CA THR A 94 4.35 7.42 25.78
C THR A 94 3.54 8.63 25.30
N SER A 95 2.45 8.41 24.57
CA SER A 95 1.56 9.49 24.13
C SER A 95 0.91 10.24 25.31
N VAL A 96 0.45 9.53 26.33
CA VAL A 96 -0.15 10.16 27.53
C VAL A 96 0.89 11.02 28.26
N CYS A 97 2.09 10.49 28.47
CA CYS A 97 3.17 11.23 29.12
C CYS A 97 3.56 12.48 28.32
N ALA A 98 3.65 12.36 26.98
CA ALA A 98 3.95 13.49 26.10
C ALA A 98 2.90 14.61 26.20
N ILE A 99 1.61 14.27 26.28
CA ILE A 99 0.53 15.26 26.43
C ILE A 99 0.62 15.95 27.79
N ILE A 100 0.73 15.18 28.88
CA ILE A 100 0.77 15.74 30.24
C ILE A 100 2.02 16.61 30.43
N GLY A 101 3.19 16.12 30.04
CA GLY A 101 4.45 16.86 30.13
C GLY A 101 4.45 18.12 29.26
N GLY A 102 3.85 18.04 28.07
CA GLY A 102 3.68 19.19 27.17
C GLY A 102 2.81 20.28 27.78
N VAL A 103 1.63 19.92 28.31
CA VAL A 103 0.71 20.88 28.95
C VAL A 103 1.36 21.53 30.16
N PHE A 104 2.02 20.77 31.02
CA PHE A 104 2.69 21.31 32.22
C PHE A 104 3.83 22.26 31.86
N THR A 105 4.63 21.91 30.86
CA THR A 105 5.72 22.75 30.38
C THR A 105 5.20 24.07 29.80
N VAL A 106 4.17 24.00 28.94
CA VAL A 106 3.58 25.20 28.33
C VAL A 106 2.93 26.09 29.39
N ALA A 107 2.17 25.51 30.33
CA ALA A 107 1.55 26.27 31.42
C ALA A 107 2.59 26.99 32.29
N GLY A 108 3.68 26.33 32.66
CA GLY A 108 4.75 26.93 33.45
C GLY A 108 5.49 28.05 32.71
N ILE A 109 5.73 27.90 31.41
CA ILE A 109 6.33 28.96 30.58
C ILE A 109 5.39 30.18 30.54
N VAL A 110 4.10 29.96 30.29
CA VAL A 110 3.11 31.04 30.20
C VAL A 110 3.00 31.79 31.52
N ASP A 111 2.83 31.09 32.64
CA ASP A 111 2.76 31.69 33.98
C ASP A 111 4.03 32.49 34.32
N GLY A 112 5.20 31.92 34.02
CA GLY A 112 6.48 32.60 34.19
C GLY A 112 6.59 33.89 33.37
N LEU A 113 6.13 33.89 32.12
CA LEU A 113 6.12 35.08 31.27
C LEU A 113 5.16 36.15 31.78
N PHE A 114 3.96 35.77 32.24
CA PHE A 114 2.99 36.71 32.82
C PHE A 114 3.54 37.36 34.09
N TYR A 115 4.11 36.57 35.01
CA TYR A 115 4.66 37.09 36.27
C TYR A 115 5.84 38.05 36.03
N GLN A 116 6.76 37.70 35.11
CA GLN A 116 7.87 38.57 34.74
C GLN A 116 7.38 39.83 34.01
N GLY A 117 6.40 39.70 33.12
CA GLY A 117 5.77 40.82 32.42
C GLY A 117 5.15 41.83 33.39
N GLU A 118 4.34 41.38 34.35
CA GLU A 118 3.75 42.25 35.37
C GLU A 118 4.82 42.96 36.20
N ARG A 119 5.86 42.22 36.65
CA ARG A 119 6.92 42.78 37.48
C ARG A 119 7.74 43.83 36.72
N LEU A 120 8.04 43.59 35.45
CA LEU A 120 8.76 44.54 34.60
C LEU A 120 7.94 45.80 34.32
N ILE A 121 6.62 45.66 34.07
CA ILE A 121 5.72 46.81 33.88
C ILE A 121 5.58 47.62 35.18
N LYS A 122 5.36 46.95 36.33
CA LYS A 122 5.27 47.60 37.65
C LYS A 122 6.57 48.35 38.00
N GLN A 123 7.73 47.75 37.75
CA GLN A 123 9.02 48.42 37.96
C GLN A 123 9.21 49.62 37.03
N LYS A 124 8.89 49.49 35.73
CA LYS A 124 9.00 50.62 34.79
C LYS A 124 8.05 51.76 35.12
N MET A 125 6.88 51.46 35.66
CA MET A 125 5.92 52.47 36.13
C MET A 125 6.43 53.20 37.38
N GLN A 126 7.08 52.50 38.32
CA GLN A 126 7.68 53.11 39.52
C GLN A 126 8.92 53.98 39.22
N ILE A 127 9.67 53.68 38.16
CA ILE A 127 10.86 54.46 37.75
C ILE A 127 10.44 55.75 37.01
N GLY A 128 9.14 56.03 36.85
CA GLY A 128 8.62 57.35 36.44
C GLY A 128 8.88 57.76 34.99
N LYS A 129 9.39 56.87 34.13
CA LYS A 129 9.72 57.17 32.72
C LYS A 129 8.52 57.07 31.75
N LEU A 130 7.33 57.44 32.20
CA LEU A 130 6.12 57.54 31.36
C LEU A 130 5.36 58.87 31.54
N SER A 131 6.03 59.89 32.08
CA SER A 131 5.64 61.29 31.88
C SER A 131 6.70 62.03 31.06
#